data_AF-A0A078FX77-F1
#
_entry.id   AF-A0A078FX77-F1
#
_cell.length_a   1.000
_cell.length_b   1.000
_cell.length_c   1.000
_cell.angle_alpha   90.00
_cell.angle_beta   90.00
_cell.angle_gamma   90.00
#
_symmetry.space_group_name_H-M   'P 1'
#
loop_
_entity.id
_entity.type
_entity.pdbx_description
1 polymer ?
#
loop_
_entity_poly.entity_id
_entity_poly.type
_entity_poly.pdbx_seq_one_letter_code
_entity_poly.pdbx_strand_id
1 'polypeptide(L)'
;MVESTRLKVYIQGARMCSSGGNIVLFWDRPKSGYLHIWSAEISLERLQGGEIWGNIEWSNIVMPADESFQEPKKVLHSVSVTL
;
A
#
# COMPACT_ATOMS: atom_id res chain seq x y z
N MET A 1 12.39 21.64 -8.98
CA MET A 1 12.52 20.58 -7.94
C MET A 1 11.12 20.33 -7.41
N VAL A 2 10.52 19.19 -7.73
CA VAL A 2 9.23 18.80 -7.15
C VAL A 2 9.57 17.99 -5.90
N GLU A 3 9.33 18.58 -4.72
CA GLU A 3 9.36 17.82 -3.47
C GLU A 3 8.23 16.80 -3.49
N SER A 4 8.58 15.51 -3.56
CA SER A 4 7.64 14.42 -3.37
C SER A 4 7.39 14.25 -1.88
N THR A 5 6.36 14.92 -1.36
CA THR A 5 5.93 14.75 0.03
C THR A 5 5.40 13.34 0.22
N ARG A 6 6.19 12.47 0.85
CA ARG A 6 5.78 11.11 1.23
C ARG A 6 4.67 11.21 2.27
N LEU A 7 3.41 11.07 1.85
CA LEU A 7 2.30 10.87 2.76
C LEU A 7 2.49 9.51 3.45
N LYS A 8 2.89 9.52 4.72
CA LYS A 8 2.95 8.32 5.57
C LYS A 8 1.75 8.33 6.50
N VAL A 9 0.66 7.68 6.09
CA VAL A 9 -0.43 7.36 7.00
C VAL A 9 -0.10 6.03 7.65
N TYR A 10 0.17 6.03 8.96
CA TYR A 10 0.39 4.82 9.75
C TYR A 10 -0.94 4.36 10.35
N ILE A 11 -1.66 3.49 9.64
CA ILE A 11 -2.69 2.65 10.25
C ILE A 11 -1.96 1.36 10.66
N GLN A 12 -2.12 0.87 11.90
CA GLN A 12 -1.49 -0.39 12.31
C GLN A 12 -1.85 -1.49 11.31
N GLY A 13 -0.86 -1.99 10.57
CA GLY A 13 -1.04 -3.03 9.55
C GLY A 13 -1.11 -2.55 8.09
N ALA A 14 -1.20 -1.25 7.84
CA ALA A 14 -1.16 -0.69 6.48
C ALA A 14 0.10 0.16 6.23
N ARG A 15 0.62 0.10 5.01
CA ARG A 15 1.75 0.89 4.49
C ARG A 15 1.36 1.53 3.17
N MET A 16 1.77 2.78 2.98
CA MET A 16 1.49 3.54 1.76
C MET A 16 2.78 4.03 1.12
N CYS A 17 2.89 3.98 -0.21
CA CYS A 17 3.99 4.55 -0.98
C CYS A 17 3.50 5.17 -2.31
N SER A 18 4.30 6.07 -2.90
CA SER A 18 4.04 6.61 -4.23
C SER A 18 4.63 5.72 -5.32
N SER A 19 3.93 5.60 -6.46
CA SER A 19 4.36 4.86 -7.65
C SER A 19 3.87 5.59 -8.90
N GLY A 20 4.76 6.19 -9.69
CA GLY A 20 4.38 6.76 -11.00
C GLY A 20 3.27 7.82 -11.00
N GLY A 21 3.03 8.51 -9.87
CA GLY A 21 1.90 9.46 -9.70
C GLY A 21 0.70 8.88 -8.96
N ASN A 22 0.65 7.56 -8.79
CA ASN A 22 -0.34 6.82 -8.02
C ASN A 22 0.12 6.59 -6.58
N ILE A 23 -0.82 6.14 -5.76
CA ILE A 23 -0.58 5.61 -4.42
C ILE A 23 -0.67 4.09 -4.46
N VAL A 24 0.31 3.41 -3.88
CA VAL A 24 0.23 1.97 -3.62
C VAL A 24 0.03 1.75 -2.12
N LEU A 25 -1.02 1.02 -1.79
CA LEU A 25 -1.33 0.58 -0.44
C LEU A 25 -0.94 -0.88 -0.28
N PHE A 26 -0.39 -1.21 0.88
CA PHE A 26 -0.24 -2.56 1.37
C PHE A 26 -0.97 -2.68 2.69
N TRP A 27 -1.73 -3.74 2.89
CA TRP A 27 -2.37 -3.99 4.18
C TRP A 27 -2.46 -5.47 4.46
N ASP A 28 -2.44 -5.83 5.74
CA ASP A 28 -2.76 -7.18 6.14
C ASP A 28 -4.26 -7.41 6.28
N ARG A 29 -4.70 -8.58 5.81
CA ARG A 29 -6.02 -9.14 6.10
C ARG A 29 -5.84 -10.47 6.82
N PRO A 30 -6.14 -10.54 8.13
CA PRO A 30 -6.19 -11.81 8.84
C PRO A 30 -7.28 -12.68 8.22
N LYS A 31 -6.95 -13.92 7.85
CA LYS A 31 -7.94 -14.93 7.45
C LYS A 31 -7.58 -16.25 8.11
N SER A 32 -8.44 -16.73 9.00
CA SER A 32 -8.34 -18.06 9.61
C SER A 32 -6.96 -18.42 10.19
N GLY A 33 -6.30 -17.49 10.87
CA GLY A 33 -4.98 -17.73 11.50
C GLY A 33 -3.78 -17.45 10.60
N TYR A 34 -4.01 -17.07 9.33
CA TYR A 34 -2.94 -16.71 8.41
C TYR A 34 -2.99 -15.23 8.03
N LEU A 35 -1.80 -14.67 7.71
CA LEU A 35 -1.62 -13.30 7.30
C LEU A 35 -1.53 -13.22 5.76
N HIS A 36 -2.51 -12.61 5.10
CA HIS A 36 -2.39 -12.23 3.68
C HIS A 36 -1.95 -10.78 3.59
N ILE A 37 -0.93 -10.50 2.78
CA ILE A 37 -0.60 -9.12 2.40
C ILE A 37 -1.27 -8.83 1.07
N TRP A 38 -2.16 -7.85 1.11
CA TRP A 38 -2.80 -7.29 -0.07
C TRP A 38 -2.03 -6.07 -0.54
N SER A 39 -2.14 -5.80 -1.83
CA SER A 39 -1.73 -4.53 -2.40
C SER A 39 -2.79 -4.01 -3.36
N ALA A 40 -2.92 -2.69 -3.40
CA ALA A 40 -3.72 -1.99 -4.39
C ALA A 40 -2.98 -0.75 -4.86
N GLU A 41 -3.03 -0.49 -6.15
CA GLU A 41 -2.61 0.77 -6.73
C GLU A 41 -3.84 1.62 -7.01
N ILE A 42 -3.76 2.87 -6.56
CA ILE A 42 -4.85 3.83 -6.58
C ILE A 42 -4.34 5.08 -7.28
N SER A 43 -4.94 5.40 -8.43
CA SER A 43 -4.73 6.69 -9.05
C SER A 43 -5.53 7.75 -8.30
N LEU A 44 -4.99 8.96 -8.19
CA LEU A 44 -5.67 10.07 -7.53
C LEU A 44 -6.09 11.12 -8.54
N GLU A 45 -7.33 11.57 -8.42
CA GLU A 45 -7.84 12.71 -9.16
C GLU A 45 -8.28 13.82 -8.19
N ARG A 46 -8.06 15.07 -8.60
CA ARG A 46 -8.54 16.25 -7.87
C ARG A 46 -9.72 16.82 -8.63
N LEU A 47 -10.89 16.81 -8.00
CA LEU A 47 -12.10 17.39 -8.58
C LEU A 47 -12.16 18.90 -8.33
N GLN A 48 -13.02 19.57 -9.09
CA GLN A 48 -13.35 20.97 -8.83
C GLN A 48 -13.95 21.10 -7.43
N GLY A 49 -13.45 22.06 -6.64
CA GLY A 49 -13.82 22.20 -5.24
C GLY A 49 -12.80 21.63 -4.25
N GLY A 50 -11.70 21.01 -4.72
CA GLY A 50 -10.59 20.57 -3.87
C GLY A 50 -10.75 19.17 -3.28
N GLU A 51 -11.81 18.46 -3.66
CA GLU A 51 -11.98 17.05 -3.32
C GLU A 51 -10.92 16.19 -4.02
N ILE A 52 -10.46 15.13 -3.34
CA ILE A 52 -9.54 14.14 -3.87
C ILE A 52 -10.27 12.80 -3.92
N TRP A 53 -10.35 12.21 -5.10
CA TRP A 53 -10.94 10.89 -5.32
C TRP A 53 -9.84 9.91 -5.70
N GLY A 54 -10.05 8.64 -5.35
CA GLY A 54 -9.14 7.55 -5.66
C GLY A 54 -9.82 6.50 -6.52
N ASN A 55 -9.25 6.18 -7.67
CA ASN A 55 -9.68 5.05 -8.49
C ASN A 55 -8.73 3.87 -8.27
N ILE A 56 -9.29 2.68 -8.00
CA ILE A 56 -8.50 1.47 -7.82
C ILE A 56 -8.13 0.94 -9.21
N GLU A 57 -6.86 1.07 -9.59
CA GLU A 57 -6.34 0.56 -10.85
C GLU A 57 -6.20 -0.97 -10.82
N TRP A 58 -5.73 -1.50 -9.69
CA TRP A 58 -5.72 -2.93 -9.41
C TRP A 58 -5.67 -3.19 -7.91
N SER A 59 -6.09 -4.40 -7.53
CA SER A 59 -5.99 -4.89 -6.15
C SER A 59 -5.79 -6.41 -6.15
N ASN A 60 -4.71 -6.90 -5.54
CA ASN A 60 -4.41 -8.32 -5.48
C ASN A 60 -3.61 -8.73 -4.23
N ILE A 61 -3.56 -10.04 -3.98
CA ILE A 61 -2.70 -10.62 -2.94
C ILE A 61 -1.27 -10.64 -3.47
N VAL A 62 -0.34 -10.01 -2.74
CA VAL A 62 1.10 -10.00 -3.09
C VAL A 62 1.90 -10.99 -2.25
N MET A 63 1.38 -11.37 -1.08
CA MET A 63 1.93 -12.44 -0.25
C MET A 63 0.77 -13.30 0.23
N PRO A 64 0.60 -14.53 -0.30
CA PRO A 64 -0.37 -15.48 0.22
C PRO A 64 0.02 -15.92 1.63
N ALA A 65 -0.96 -16.39 2.39
CA ALA A 65 -0.73 -17.07 3.66
C ALA A 65 0.26 -18.21 3.44
N ASP A 66 1.37 -18.17 4.15
CA ASP A 66 2.11 -19.39 4.43
C ASP A 66 1.92 -19.71 5.93
N GLU A 67 1.65 -20.97 6.21
CA GLU A 67 1.49 -21.55 7.55
C GLU A 67 2.75 -21.40 8.39
N SER A 68 3.90 -21.14 7.75
CA SER A 68 5.20 -20.97 8.39
C SER A 68 5.40 -19.61 9.09
N PHE A 69 4.56 -18.60 8.82
CA PHE A 69 4.62 -17.29 9.49
C PHE A 69 3.87 -17.31 10.83
N GLN A 70 4.34 -18.13 11.78
CA GLN A 70 3.78 -18.20 13.13
C GLN A 70 4.08 -16.94 13.97
N GLU A 71 5.00 -16.09 13.52
CA GLU A 71 5.35 -14.82 14.17
C GLU A 71 5.23 -13.69 13.14
N PRO A 72 4.44 -12.63 13.39
CA PRO A 72 4.29 -11.52 12.46
C PRO A 72 5.57 -10.67 12.44
N LYS A 73 6.61 -11.11 11.72
CA LYS A 73 7.75 -10.27 11.36
C LYS A 73 7.35 -9.32 10.24
N LYS A 74 6.56 -8.30 10.57
CA LYS A 74 6.11 -7.25 9.64
C LYS A 74 7.25 -6.26 9.36
N VAL A 75 8.10 -6.55 8.38
CA VAL A 75 9.01 -5.54 7.80
C VAL A 75 8.85 -5.47 6.28
N LEU A 76 7.82 -4.74 5.83
CA LEU A 76 7.62 -4.43 4.40
C LEU A 76 8.55 -3.30 3.93
N HIS A 77 9.85 -3.54 3.80
CA HIS A 77 10.78 -2.49 3.37
C HIS A 77 10.48 -2.04 1.91
N SER A 78 10.22 -0.75 1.72
CA SER A 78 10.07 -0.13 0.39
C SER A 78 11.39 0.56 0.06
N VAL A 79 12.07 0.13 -0.99
CA VAL A 79 13.18 0.85 -1.61
C VAL A 79 12.65 1.54 -2.86
N SER A 80 12.81 2.86 -2.92
CA SER A 80 12.70 3.58 -4.19
C SER A 80 14.04 3.47 -4.90
N VAL A 81 14.07 2.82 -6.06
CA VAL A 81 15.25 2.86 -6.94
C VAL A 81 15.02 4.02 -7.91
N THR A 82 15.81 5.08 -7.76
CA THR A 82 15.86 6.16 -8.75
C THR A 82 16.90 5.77 -9.79
N LEU A 83 16.49 5.61 -11.05
CA LEU A 83 17.39 5.50 -12.20
C LEU A 83 17.82 6.90 -12.66
#